data_AF-A0A091S427-F1
#
_entry.id   AF-A0A091S427-F1
#
_cell.length_a   1.000
_cell.length_b   1.000
_cell.length_c   1.000
_cell.angle_alpha   90.00
_cell.angle_beta   90.00
_cell.angle_gamma   90.00
#
_symmetry.space_group_name_H-M   'P 1'
#
loop_
_entity.id
_entity.type
_entity.pdbx_description
1 polymer ?
#
loop_
_entity_poly.entity_id
_entity_poly.type
_entity_poly.pdbx_seq_one_letter_code
_entity_poly.pdbx_strand_id
1 'polypeptide(L)' 'PKPRGMRFRYKCEGRSAGSIPGEHSSESTRTHPTIRVR' A
#
# COMPACT_ATOMS: atom_id res chain seq x y z
N PRO A 1 -2.73 -4.38 6.22
CA PRO A 1 -1.94 -4.02 5.02
C PRO A 1 -1.73 -5.28 4.17
N LYS A 2 -1.62 -5.18 2.83
CA LYS A 2 -1.41 -6.36 1.98
C LYS A 2 0.00 -6.95 2.23
N PRO A 3 0.13 -8.26 2.50
CA PRO A 3 1.42 -8.84 2.92
C PRO A 3 2.42 -9.02 1.76
N ARG A 4 1.95 -9.05 0.51
CA ARG A 4 2.79 -9.32 -0.68
C ARG A 4 2.41 -8.39 -1.83
N GLY A 5 3.32 -8.25 -2.80
CA GLY A 5 3.07 -7.52 -4.05
C GLY A 5 3.51 -6.04 -4.04
N MET A 6 3.97 -5.52 -2.91
CA MET A 6 4.62 -4.21 -2.82
C MET A 6 6.12 -4.38 -2.55
N ARG A 7 6.96 -3.70 -3.33
CA ARG A 7 8.41 -3.63 -3.13
C ARG A 7 8.79 -2.40 -2.31
N PHE A 8 9.76 -2.55 -1.43
CA PHE A 8 10.47 -1.41 -0.87
C PHE A 8 11.29 -0.71 -1.96
N ARG A 9 11.47 0.60 -1.81
CA ARG A 9 12.13 1.45 -2.78
C ARG A 9 13.30 2.21 -2.16
N TYR A 10 14.33 2.44 -2.96
CA TYR A 10 15.49 3.25 -2.59
C TYR A 10 15.23 4.74 -2.78
N LYS A 11 16.00 5.57 -2.07
CA LYS A 11 15.91 7.04 -2.14
C LYS A 11 16.10 7.58 -3.56
N CYS A 12 16.91 6.93 -4.39
CA CYS A 12 17.21 7.37 -5.76
C CYS A 12 16.08 7.10 -6.77
N GLU A 13 15.02 6.36 -6.41
CA GLU A 13 13.96 5.95 -7.34
C GLU A 13 12.95 7.06 -7.72
N GLY A 14 13.06 8.26 -7.13
CA GLY A 14 12.30 9.44 -7.58
C GLY A 14 10.85 9.56 -7.07
N ARG A 15 10.05 10.38 -7.78
CA ARG A 15 9.06 11.32 -7.22
C ARG A 15 7.84 10.75 -6.47
N SER A 16 7.32 9.55 -6.79
CA SER A 16 6.15 9.00 -6.08
C SER A 16 6.13 7.46 -6.09
N ALA A 17 6.16 6.82 -4.92
CA ALA A 17 6.16 5.36 -4.76
C ALA A 17 4.74 4.73 -4.66
N GLY A 18 3.69 5.55 -4.67
CA GLY A 18 2.33 5.13 -4.34
C GLY A 18 2.15 4.85 -2.84
N SER A 19 0.96 4.35 -2.47
CA SER A 19 0.58 4.05 -1.08
C SER A 19 0.40 2.55 -0.85
N ILE A 20 0.69 2.10 0.38
CA ILE A 20 0.52 0.71 0.84
C ILE A 20 -0.94 0.28 0.65
N PRO A 21 -1.21 -0.82 -0.07
CA PRO A 21 -2.56 -1.34 -0.21
C PRO A 21 -3.05 -1.99 1.09
N GLY A 22 -4.36 -1.91 1.31
CA GLY A 22 -5.08 -2.65 2.33
C GLY A 22 -5.08 -4.15 2.05
N GLU A 23 -5.38 -4.94 3.08
CA GLU A 23 -5.39 -6.41 2.99
C GLU A 23 -6.38 -6.92 1.93
N HIS A 24 -7.54 -6.28 1.83
CA HIS A 24 -8.61 -6.61 0.88
C HIS A 24 -8.53 -5.80 -0.42
N SER A 25 -7.36 -5.28 -0.79
CA SER A 25 -7.20 -4.54 -2.05
C SER A 25 -7.15 -5.52 -3.23
N SER A 26 -8.06 -5.34 -4.18
CA SER A 26 -8.11 -6.01 -5.48
C SER A 26 -7.59 -5.09 -6.60
N GLU A 27 -7.55 -5.60 -7.83
CA GLU A 27 -7.18 -4.82 -9.02
C GLU A 27 -8.23 -3.75 -9.36
N SER A 28 -9.51 -4.08 -9.19
CA SER A 28 -10.63 -3.16 -9.43
C SER A 28 -10.89 -2.19 -8.27
N THR A 29 -10.52 -2.57 -7.04
CA THR A 29 -10.83 -1.79 -5.84
C THR A 29 -9.61 -1.67 -4.94
N ARG A 30 -9.07 -0.45 -4.87
CA ARG A 30 -7.92 -0.15 -4.03
C ARG A 30 -8.38 0.26 -2.63
N THR A 31 -7.95 -0.51 -1.63
CA THR A 31 -8.17 -0.19 -0.20
C THR A 31 -6.85 0.22 0.45
N HIS A 32 -6.93 0.79 1.66
CA HIS A 32 -5.76 1.25 2.43
C HIS A 32 -5.78 0.71 3.86
N PRO A 33 -4.63 0.66 4.56
CA PRO A 33 -4.58 0.32 5.97
C PRO A 33 -5.40 1.32 6.79
N THR A 34 -6.26 0.81 7.67
CA THR A 34 -7.11 1.59 8.55
C THR A 34 -7.00 1.08 9.98
N ILE A 35 -7.28 1.95 10.94
CA ILE A 35 -7.38 1.62 12.37
C ILE A 35 -8.75 2.05 12.89
N ARG A 36 -9.21 1.45 13.99
CA ARG A 36 -10.39 1.88 14.72
C ARG A 36 -10.00 2.13 16.16
N VAL A 37 -10.03 3.40 16.58
CA VAL A 37 -9.88 3.78 17.99
C VAL A 37 -11.23 3.53 18.64
N ARG A 38 -11.26 2.66 19.64
CA ARG A 38 -12.43 2.46 20.50
C ARG A 38 -12.31 3.33 21.72
#